data_AF-A0A7X8QEW2-F1
#
_entry.id   AF-A0A7X8QEW2-F1
#
_cell.length_a   1.000
_cell.length_b   1.000
_cell.length_c   1.000
_cell.angle_alpha   90.00
_cell.angle_beta   90.00
_cell.angle_gamma   90.00
#
_symmetry.space_group_name_H-M   'P 1'
#
loop_
_entity.id
_entity.type
_entity.pdbx_description
1 polymer ?
#
loop_
_entity_poly.entity_id
_entity_poly.type
_entity_poly.pdbx_seq_one_letter_code
_entity_poly.pdbx_strand_id
1 'polypeptide(L)'
;MNIGARTIKTAIAVALSVYISVLFDVGPAIFAAASAVVCMQQSVGKGFRNGLEQIIVNLLAVVVAVVLGLTIPIEYLSMALATVIMILLCTKVLKTPNHIVLGIMSAIFILSSPHEEFSQHVFTRVLAILIGMAIANIINLIISPPHYREALIAKFIELNNFVVQCFVDSVNKYLYLTPGTEEEMSRNQSHYATLLEETEKLFNLLHYEWNVGLFSSKKKHNKHKTEQQLFKEYLNYNRELWQRSQDLLFLAEERRVRRERANAPAISSEFHNIFEMLVNVIFNATTYNSELQKKIKGEEAVIYPAPRVWSKLNALLTEWLENTPNSNFFMHAWLEVSVVTYNIRWFAKESTRLLNWENNDQKTKQT
;
A
#
# COMPACT_ATOMS: atom_id res chain seq x y z
N MET A 1 -11.02 -24.97 -12.83
CA MET A 1 -9.81 -24.13 -12.97
C MET A 1 -10.08 -23.11 -14.05
N ASN A 2 -10.42 -21.87 -13.69
CA ASN A 2 -10.63 -20.82 -14.69
C ASN A 2 -9.26 -20.28 -15.11
N ILE A 3 -8.96 -20.34 -16.41
CA ILE A 3 -7.75 -19.74 -16.98
C ILE A 3 -7.85 -18.22 -16.72
N GLY A 4 -7.02 -17.70 -15.81
CA GLY A 4 -7.06 -16.29 -15.43
C GLY A 4 -6.64 -15.37 -16.58
N ALA A 5 -7.16 -14.14 -16.60
CA ALA A 5 -6.85 -13.12 -17.62
C ALA A 5 -5.34 -12.88 -17.82
N ARG A 6 -4.53 -13.10 -16.78
CA ARG A 6 -3.06 -13.03 -16.83
C ARG A 6 -2.45 -14.05 -17.78
N THR A 7 -2.93 -15.29 -17.76
CA THR A 7 -2.42 -16.37 -18.63
C THR A 7 -2.73 -16.08 -20.09
N ILE A 8 -3.95 -15.61 -20.37
CA ILE A 8 -4.40 -15.27 -21.73
C ILE A 8 -3.57 -14.12 -22.31
N LYS A 9 -3.39 -13.01 -21.58
CA LYS A 9 -2.60 -11.88 -22.09
C LYS A 9 -1.13 -12.25 -22.30
N THR A 10 -0.58 -13.13 -21.47
CA THR A 10 0.79 -13.62 -21.65
C THR A 10 0.91 -14.42 -22.94
N ALA A 11 -0.02 -15.35 -23.20
CA ALA A 11 -0.04 -16.12 -24.44
C ALA A 11 -0.16 -15.21 -25.68
N ILE A 12 -1.03 -14.19 -25.62
CA ILE A 12 -1.19 -13.20 -26.71
C ILE A 12 0.11 -12.41 -26.94
N ALA A 13 0.76 -11.94 -25.87
CA ALA A 13 2.01 -11.22 -26.00
C ALA A 13 3.13 -12.08 -26.59
N VAL A 14 3.22 -13.34 -26.19
CA VAL A 14 4.20 -14.28 -26.77
C VAL A 14 3.94 -14.48 -28.26
N ALA A 15 2.69 -14.76 -28.64
CA ALA A 15 2.32 -14.98 -30.04
C ALA A 15 2.63 -13.75 -30.90
N LEU A 16 2.25 -12.55 -30.45
CA LEU A 16 2.54 -11.30 -31.15
C LEU A 16 4.04 -10.99 -31.20
N SER A 17 4.79 -11.31 -30.14
CA SER A 17 6.24 -11.11 -30.11
C SER A 17 6.96 -11.96 -31.13
N VAL A 18 6.58 -13.24 -31.25
CA VAL A 18 7.11 -14.13 -32.28
C VAL A 18 6.70 -13.65 -33.66
N TYR A 19 5.42 -13.32 -33.88
CA TYR A 19 4.92 -12.86 -35.17
C TYR A 19 5.67 -11.62 -35.67
N ILE A 20 5.86 -10.62 -34.81
CA ILE A 20 6.58 -9.39 -35.16
C ILE A 20 8.08 -9.69 -35.36
N SER A 21 8.69 -10.56 -34.56
CA SER A 21 10.09 -10.97 -34.75
C SER A 21 10.31 -11.61 -36.12
N VAL A 22 9.40 -12.50 -36.55
CA VAL A 22 9.46 -13.13 -37.88
C VAL A 22 9.20 -12.12 -38.99
N LEU A 23 8.27 -11.19 -38.80
CA LEU A 23 7.94 -10.16 -39.80
C LEU A 23 9.13 -9.24 -40.11
N PHE A 24 9.96 -8.93 -39.11
CA PHE A 24 11.16 -8.10 -39.28
C PHE A 24 12.44 -8.90 -39.57
N ASP A 25 12.33 -10.21 -39.81
CA ASP A 25 13.46 -11.14 -40.02
C ASP A 25 14.48 -11.14 -38.86
N VAL A 26 13.96 -11.02 -37.64
CA VAL A 26 14.74 -10.95 -36.40
C VAL A 26 14.75 -12.33 -35.77
N GLY A 27 15.75 -13.13 -36.12
CA GLY A 27 15.96 -14.47 -35.59
C GLY A 27 17.01 -14.52 -34.46
N PRO A 28 16.93 -15.51 -33.56
CA PRO A 28 15.83 -16.46 -33.36
C PRO A 28 14.64 -15.88 -32.56
N ALA A 29 13.41 -16.10 -33.06
CA ALA A 29 12.19 -15.56 -32.45
C ALA A 29 11.89 -16.09 -31.02
N ILE A 30 12.55 -17.18 -30.60
CA ILE A 30 12.45 -17.71 -29.24
C ILE A 30 12.89 -16.69 -28.17
N PHE A 31 13.81 -15.77 -28.52
CA PHE A 31 14.25 -14.72 -27.60
C PHE A 31 13.19 -13.63 -27.41
N ALA A 32 12.45 -13.29 -28.48
CA ALA A 32 11.31 -12.39 -28.38
C ALA A 32 10.21 -13.00 -27.50
N ALA A 33 9.91 -14.29 -27.70
CA ALA A 33 8.97 -15.03 -26.85
C ALA A 33 9.40 -15.05 -25.38
N ALA A 34 10.65 -15.44 -25.10
CA ALA A 34 11.16 -15.53 -23.74
C ALA A 34 11.20 -14.16 -23.03
N SER A 35 11.61 -13.11 -23.76
CA SER A 35 11.57 -11.73 -23.28
C SER A 35 10.14 -11.31 -22.91
N ALA A 36 9.17 -11.63 -23.77
CA ALA A 36 7.76 -11.30 -23.53
C ALA A 36 7.19 -12.00 -22.29
N VAL A 37 7.53 -13.29 -22.07
CA VAL A 37 7.12 -14.03 -20.87
C VAL A 37 7.68 -13.39 -19.61
N VAL A 38 8.97 -13.08 -19.58
CA VAL A 38 9.62 -12.45 -18.41
C VAL A 38 9.04 -11.07 -18.14
N CYS A 39 8.79 -10.26 -19.18
CA CYS A 39 8.13 -8.96 -19.02
C CYS A 39 6.70 -9.08 -18.49
N MET A 40 5.94 -10.11 -18.91
CA MET A 40 4.58 -10.38 -18.42
C MET A 40 4.53 -10.91 -16.98
N GLN A 41 5.62 -11.50 -16.48
CA GLN A 41 5.72 -11.87 -15.07
C GLN A 41 5.80 -10.65 -14.16
N GLN A 42 6.29 -9.53 -14.67
CA GLN A 42 6.53 -8.31 -13.91
C GLN A 42 5.29 -7.43 -13.85
N SER A 43 5.15 -6.62 -12.79
CA SER A 43 4.05 -5.66 -12.68
C SER A 43 4.19 -4.55 -13.71
N VAL A 44 3.08 -4.12 -14.32
CA VAL A 44 3.02 -3.06 -15.37
C VAL A 44 3.84 -1.84 -14.98
N GLY A 45 3.78 -1.47 -13.71
CA GLY A 45 4.58 -0.38 -13.19
C GLY A 45 6.08 -0.57 -13.43
N LYS A 46 6.65 -1.68 -12.98
CA LYS A 46 8.10 -1.86 -13.06
C LYS A 46 8.60 -2.15 -14.49
N GLY A 47 7.72 -2.31 -15.48
CA GLY A 47 8.07 -2.71 -16.84
C GLY A 47 9.14 -1.86 -17.52
N PHE A 48 9.13 -0.54 -17.34
CA PHE A 48 10.15 0.33 -17.97
C PHE A 48 11.52 0.20 -17.30
N ARG A 49 11.58 0.26 -15.96
CA ARG A 49 12.83 0.10 -15.21
C ARG A 49 13.40 -1.30 -15.40
N ASN A 50 12.56 -2.33 -15.31
CA ASN A 50 12.96 -3.70 -15.53
C ASN A 50 13.39 -3.92 -16.99
N GLY A 51 12.78 -3.21 -17.94
CA GLY A 51 13.19 -3.21 -19.32
C GLY A 51 14.62 -2.70 -19.51
N LEU A 52 14.97 -1.58 -18.85
CA LEU A 52 16.33 -1.07 -18.82
C LEU A 52 17.30 -2.05 -18.14
N GLU A 53 16.92 -2.61 -16.99
CA GLU A 53 17.70 -3.64 -16.30
C GLU A 53 17.94 -4.86 -17.21
N GLN A 54 16.92 -5.28 -17.96
CA GLN A 54 17.01 -6.39 -18.91
C GLN A 54 17.93 -6.09 -20.09
N ILE A 55 17.92 -4.86 -20.62
CA ILE A 55 18.86 -4.43 -21.67
C ILE A 55 20.29 -4.49 -21.13
N ILE A 56 20.54 -3.96 -19.93
CA ILE A 56 21.87 -3.94 -19.30
C ILE A 56 22.37 -5.38 -19.06
N VAL A 57 21.54 -6.25 -18.48
CA VAL A 57 21.91 -7.65 -18.22
C VAL A 57 22.26 -8.39 -19.50
N ASN A 58 21.51 -8.16 -20.59
CA ASN A 58 21.81 -8.81 -21.87
C ASN A 58 23.07 -8.25 -22.54
N LEU A 59 23.30 -6.94 -22.46
CA LEU A 59 24.55 -6.34 -22.94
C LEU A 59 25.76 -6.92 -22.19
N LEU A 60 25.64 -7.09 -20.88
CA LEU A 60 26.66 -7.72 -20.05
C LEU A 60 26.90 -9.19 -20.44
N ALA A 61 25.82 -9.93 -20.70
CA ALA A 61 25.91 -11.32 -21.15
C ALA A 61 26.65 -11.45 -22.48
N VAL A 62 26.40 -10.52 -23.41
CA VAL A 62 27.16 -10.42 -24.67
C VAL A 62 28.63 -10.19 -24.39
N VAL A 63 28.98 -9.21 -23.55
CA VAL A 63 30.39 -8.91 -23.23
C VAL A 63 31.08 -10.13 -22.61
N VAL A 64 30.45 -10.80 -21.64
CA VAL A 64 30.98 -12.00 -21.01
C VAL A 64 31.17 -13.12 -22.04
N ALA A 65 30.19 -13.34 -22.92
CA ALA A 65 30.28 -14.36 -23.96
C ALA A 65 31.39 -14.07 -24.99
N VAL A 66 31.54 -12.82 -25.44
CA VAL A 66 32.64 -12.42 -26.34
C VAL A 66 33.99 -12.70 -25.67
N VAL A 67 34.19 -12.23 -24.44
CA VAL A 67 35.47 -12.35 -23.73
C VAL A 67 35.82 -13.82 -23.50
N LEU A 68 34.86 -14.63 -23.04
CA LEU A 68 35.11 -16.05 -22.78
C LEU A 68 35.27 -16.86 -24.05
N GLY A 69 34.50 -16.57 -25.10
CA GLY A 69 34.62 -17.24 -26.40
C GLY A 69 35.96 -16.97 -27.08
N LEU A 70 36.59 -15.82 -26.84
CA LEU A 70 37.92 -15.50 -27.37
C LEU A 70 39.07 -16.04 -26.52
N THR A 71 38.84 -16.30 -25.22
CA THR A 71 39.92 -16.69 -24.29
C THR A 71 39.93 -18.18 -23.97
N ILE A 72 38.77 -18.84 -24.00
CA ILE A 72 38.62 -20.25 -23.64
C ILE A 72 38.11 -21.03 -24.86
N PRO A 73 38.95 -21.86 -25.50
CA PRO A 73 38.54 -22.65 -26.67
C PRO A 73 37.62 -23.82 -26.32
N ILE A 74 37.49 -24.16 -25.03
CA ILE A 74 36.66 -25.26 -24.55
C ILE A 74 35.23 -24.76 -24.31
N GLU A 75 34.32 -25.09 -25.22
CA GLU A 75 32.93 -24.60 -25.22
C GLU A 75 32.22 -24.83 -23.88
N TYR A 76 32.15 -26.07 -23.39
CA TYR A 76 31.43 -26.39 -22.15
C TYR A 76 32.02 -25.67 -20.92
N LEU A 77 33.34 -25.48 -20.88
CA LEU A 77 34.02 -24.77 -19.80
C LEU A 77 33.70 -23.27 -19.86
N SER A 78 33.73 -22.68 -21.06
CA SER A 78 33.36 -21.28 -21.27
C SER A 78 31.92 -21.00 -20.84
N MET A 79 30.98 -21.90 -21.14
CA MET A 79 29.56 -21.79 -20.74
C MET A 79 29.37 -21.90 -19.23
N ALA A 80 30.06 -22.84 -18.57
CA ALA A 80 30.02 -22.99 -17.12
C ALA A 80 30.54 -21.73 -16.42
N LEU A 81 31.67 -21.19 -16.89
CA LEU A 81 32.25 -19.97 -16.34
C LEU A 81 31.37 -18.74 -16.60
N ALA A 82 30.80 -18.62 -17.80
CA ALA A 82 29.85 -17.57 -18.13
C ALA A 82 28.64 -17.58 -17.18
N THR A 83 28.14 -18.77 -16.85
CA THR A 83 27.01 -18.94 -15.92
C THR A 83 27.36 -18.42 -14.53
N VAL A 84 28.52 -18.81 -13.98
CA VAL A 84 28.97 -18.33 -12.66
C VAL A 84 29.14 -16.81 -12.66
N ILE A 85 29.79 -16.26 -13.69
CA ILE A 85 30.02 -14.81 -13.82
C ILE A 85 28.69 -14.06 -13.90
N MET A 86 27.74 -14.53 -14.71
CA MET A 86 26.42 -13.91 -14.85
C MET A 86 25.63 -13.95 -13.54
N ILE A 87 25.68 -15.05 -12.79
CA ILE A 87 25.06 -15.14 -11.46
C ILE A 87 25.65 -14.08 -10.52
N LEU A 88 26.99 -14.00 -10.44
CA LEU A 88 27.67 -13.03 -9.57
C LEU A 88 27.36 -11.58 -9.96
N LEU A 89 27.39 -11.27 -11.25
CA LEU A 89 27.09 -9.93 -11.76
C LEU A 89 25.64 -9.52 -11.47
N CYS A 90 24.68 -10.39 -11.75
CA CYS A 90 23.27 -10.09 -11.52
C CYS A 90 22.90 -10.00 -10.03
N THR A 91 23.53 -10.81 -9.17
CA THR A 91 23.23 -10.84 -7.72
C THR A 91 23.98 -9.78 -6.92
N LYS A 92 25.30 -9.65 -7.10
CA LYS A 92 26.14 -8.76 -6.30
C LYS A 92 26.27 -7.35 -6.88
N VAL A 93 26.30 -7.21 -8.21
CA VAL A 93 26.55 -5.91 -8.85
C VAL A 93 25.24 -5.21 -9.20
N LEU A 94 24.39 -5.88 -10.00
CA LEU A 94 23.16 -5.27 -10.54
C LEU A 94 21.97 -5.35 -9.57
N LYS A 95 21.95 -6.35 -8.66
CA LYS A 95 20.83 -6.64 -7.74
C LYS A 95 19.51 -6.90 -8.50
N THR A 96 19.59 -7.58 -9.64
CA THR A 96 18.47 -7.87 -10.56
C THR A 96 18.21 -9.38 -10.66
N PRO A 97 17.69 -10.04 -9.60
CA PRO A 97 17.56 -11.50 -9.57
C PRO A 97 16.60 -12.03 -10.64
N ASN A 98 15.61 -11.24 -11.04
CA ASN A 98 14.57 -11.64 -11.99
C ASN A 98 15.10 -11.81 -13.44
N HIS A 99 16.30 -11.29 -13.75
CA HIS A 99 16.87 -11.30 -15.10
C HIS A 99 18.02 -12.29 -15.27
N ILE A 100 18.41 -13.01 -14.20
CA ILE A 100 19.53 -13.96 -14.18
C ILE A 100 19.35 -15.04 -15.25
N VAL A 101 18.20 -15.70 -15.25
CA VAL A 101 17.92 -16.84 -16.15
C VAL A 101 18.04 -16.42 -17.60
N LEU A 102 17.43 -15.29 -17.98
CA LEU A 102 17.48 -14.79 -19.34
C LEU A 102 18.91 -14.38 -19.75
N GLY A 103 19.66 -13.76 -18.84
CA GLY A 103 21.06 -13.38 -19.07
C GLY A 103 22.00 -14.57 -19.22
N ILE A 104 21.82 -15.64 -18.44
CA ILE A 104 22.60 -16.89 -18.58
C ILE A 104 22.29 -17.57 -19.91
N MET A 105 21.00 -17.74 -20.24
CA MET A 105 20.57 -18.24 -21.55
C MET A 105 21.12 -17.36 -22.68
N SER A 106 21.30 -16.06 -22.40
CA SER A 106 22.02 -15.12 -23.24
C SER A 106 23.45 -15.53 -23.52
N ALA A 107 24.28 -15.58 -22.49
CA ALA A 107 25.69 -15.92 -22.68
C ALA A 107 25.89 -17.32 -23.31
N ILE A 108 25.15 -18.33 -22.87
CA ILE A 108 25.28 -19.72 -23.35
C ILE A 108 25.00 -19.83 -24.85
N PHE A 109 23.91 -19.23 -25.32
CA PHE A 109 23.54 -19.33 -26.73
C PHE A 109 24.57 -18.66 -27.64
N ILE A 110 25.11 -17.51 -27.24
CA ILE A 110 26.17 -16.83 -28.01
C ILE A 110 27.44 -17.68 -28.06
N LEU A 111 27.83 -18.30 -26.94
CA LEU A 111 28.98 -19.21 -26.89
C LEU A 111 28.78 -20.50 -27.69
N SER A 112 27.53 -20.90 -27.96
CA SER A 112 27.22 -22.04 -28.82
C SER A 112 27.16 -21.72 -30.31
N SER A 113 27.24 -20.43 -30.69
CA SER A 113 27.18 -20.00 -32.09
C SER A 113 28.56 -20.02 -32.76
N PRO A 114 28.65 -20.32 -34.07
CA PRO A 114 29.90 -20.25 -34.81
C PRO A 114 30.53 -18.86 -34.78
N HIS A 115 31.87 -18.78 -34.69
CA HIS A 115 32.62 -17.53 -34.57
C HIS A 115 32.43 -16.54 -35.72
N GLU A 116 32.13 -17.03 -36.93
CA GLU A 116 31.98 -16.19 -38.14
C GLU A 116 30.72 -15.33 -38.14
N GLU A 117 29.69 -15.71 -37.37
CA GLU A 117 28.40 -15.01 -37.30
C GLU A 117 28.20 -14.23 -35.99
N PHE A 118 29.23 -14.19 -35.14
CA PHE A 118 29.12 -13.71 -33.76
C PHE A 118 28.55 -12.29 -33.63
N SER A 119 28.99 -11.37 -34.51
CA SER A 119 28.51 -9.98 -34.49
C SER A 119 27.05 -9.84 -34.95
N GLN A 120 26.60 -10.67 -35.90
CA GLN A 120 25.23 -10.63 -36.39
C GLN A 120 24.26 -11.16 -35.33
N HIS A 121 24.63 -12.27 -34.67
CA HIS A 121 23.83 -12.87 -33.59
C HIS A 121 23.68 -11.98 -32.36
N VAL A 122 24.67 -11.13 -32.05
CA VAL A 122 24.56 -10.15 -30.96
C VAL A 122 23.49 -9.11 -31.26
N PHE A 123 23.49 -8.54 -32.47
CA PHE A 123 22.57 -7.47 -32.83
C PHE A 123 21.12 -7.96 -32.93
N THR A 124 20.90 -9.08 -33.64
CA THR A 124 19.56 -9.66 -33.80
C THR A 124 18.94 -10.03 -32.46
N ARG A 125 19.77 -10.45 -31.50
CA ARG A 125 19.30 -10.82 -30.16
C ARG A 125 18.85 -9.64 -29.32
N VAL A 126 19.62 -8.56 -29.29
CA VAL A 126 19.21 -7.34 -28.59
C VAL A 126 17.88 -6.86 -29.17
N LEU A 127 17.75 -6.89 -30.50
CA LEU A 127 16.53 -6.50 -31.18
C LEU A 127 15.33 -7.41 -30.84
N ALA A 128 15.53 -8.73 -30.82
CA ALA A 128 14.49 -9.70 -30.44
C ALA A 128 13.99 -9.46 -29.00
N ILE A 129 14.89 -9.18 -28.06
CA ILE A 129 14.54 -8.89 -26.67
C ILE A 129 13.74 -7.59 -26.57
N LEU A 130 14.15 -6.56 -27.29
CA LEU A 130 13.44 -5.27 -27.35
C LEU A 130 12.03 -5.43 -27.92
N ILE A 131 11.87 -6.21 -28.99
CA ILE A 131 10.57 -6.54 -29.60
C ILE A 131 9.67 -7.22 -28.57
N GLY A 132 10.15 -8.30 -27.93
CA GLY A 132 9.38 -9.03 -26.92
C GLY A 132 8.97 -8.16 -25.74
N MET A 133 9.87 -7.29 -25.28
CA MET A 133 9.62 -6.34 -24.18
C MET A 133 8.59 -5.28 -24.58
N ALA A 134 8.72 -4.70 -25.77
CA ALA A 134 7.80 -3.68 -26.27
C ALA A 134 6.39 -4.23 -26.40
N ILE A 135 6.23 -5.40 -27.02
CA ILE A 135 4.94 -6.04 -27.23
C ILE A 135 4.33 -6.50 -25.92
N ALA A 136 5.13 -7.07 -25.01
CA ALA A 136 4.63 -7.44 -23.69
C ALA A 136 4.09 -6.22 -22.94
N ASN A 137 4.81 -5.10 -22.95
CA ASN A 137 4.33 -3.87 -22.30
C ASN A 137 3.04 -3.33 -22.95
N ILE A 138 2.96 -3.31 -24.28
CA ILE A 138 1.75 -2.89 -25.02
C ILE A 138 0.55 -3.76 -24.64
N ILE A 139 0.71 -5.08 -24.68
CA ILE A 139 -0.36 -6.02 -24.37
C ILE A 139 -0.76 -5.98 -22.90
N ASN A 140 0.22 -5.81 -21.99
CA ASN A 140 -0.03 -5.72 -20.56
C ASN A 140 -0.84 -4.47 -20.21
N LEU A 141 -0.67 -3.38 -20.97
CA LEU A 141 -1.44 -2.15 -20.84
C LEU A 141 -2.85 -2.26 -21.43
N ILE A 142 -3.01 -2.88 -22.61
CA ILE A 142 -4.27 -2.91 -23.35
C ILE A 142 -5.27 -3.94 -22.80
N ILE A 143 -4.83 -5.17 -22.48
CA ILE A 143 -5.77 -6.28 -22.22
C ILE A 143 -6.35 -6.26 -20.80
N SER A 144 -5.59 -5.85 -19.79
CA SER A 144 -6.07 -5.81 -18.41
C SER A 144 -5.16 -4.90 -17.57
N PRO A 145 -5.43 -3.59 -17.55
CA PRO A 145 -4.78 -2.71 -16.58
C PRO A 145 -5.11 -3.23 -15.18
N PRO A 146 -4.12 -3.29 -14.27
CA PRO A 146 -4.34 -3.77 -12.92
C PRO A 146 -5.29 -2.81 -12.18
N HIS A 147 -6.41 -3.31 -11.65
CA HIS A 147 -7.39 -2.50 -10.92
C HIS A 147 -6.92 -2.28 -9.46
N TYR A 148 -5.72 -1.71 -9.27
CA TYR A 148 -5.15 -1.48 -7.93
C TYR A 148 -5.99 -0.52 -7.10
N ARG A 149 -6.69 0.42 -7.75
CA ARG A 149 -7.57 1.38 -7.08
C ARG A 149 -8.72 0.72 -6.33
N GLU A 150 -9.44 -0.20 -6.97
CA GLU A 150 -10.59 -0.88 -6.34
C GLU A 150 -10.14 -1.79 -5.21
N ALA A 151 -9.05 -2.55 -5.42
CA ALA A 151 -8.45 -3.38 -4.40
C ALA A 151 -7.99 -2.55 -3.19
N LEU A 152 -7.37 -1.39 -3.44
CA LEU A 152 -6.94 -0.47 -2.39
C LEU A 152 -8.14 0.09 -1.61
N ILE A 153 -9.20 0.53 -2.30
CA ILE A 153 -10.41 1.05 -1.64
C ILE A 153 -11.01 -0.03 -0.74
N ALA A 154 -11.16 -1.27 -1.24
CA ALA A 154 -11.68 -2.37 -0.42
C ALA A 154 -10.83 -2.58 0.85
N LYS A 155 -9.50 -2.60 0.71
CA LYS A 155 -8.57 -2.73 1.85
C LYS A 155 -8.59 -1.53 2.80
N PHE A 156 -8.75 -0.32 2.29
CA PHE A 156 -8.93 0.88 3.10
C PHE A 156 -10.19 0.82 3.96
N ILE A 157 -11.30 0.32 3.42
CA ILE A 157 -12.54 0.16 4.17
C ILE A 157 -12.41 -0.95 5.21
N GLU A 158 -11.79 -2.08 4.86
CA GLU A 158 -11.51 -3.19 5.79
C GLU A 158 -10.66 -2.71 6.99
N LEU A 159 -9.52 -2.06 6.71
CA LEU A 159 -8.64 -1.48 7.73
C LEU A 159 -9.40 -0.49 8.62
N ASN A 160 -10.15 0.43 8.01
CA ASN A 160 -10.85 1.45 8.77
C ASN A 160 -11.96 0.89 9.66
N ASN A 161 -12.74 -0.08 9.17
CA ASN A 161 -13.75 -0.75 9.99
C ASN A 161 -13.11 -1.41 11.22
N PHE A 162 -11.99 -2.11 11.02
CA PHE A 162 -11.28 -2.77 12.10
C PHE A 162 -10.73 -1.77 13.13
N VAL A 163 -10.09 -0.69 12.68
CA VAL A 163 -9.52 0.32 13.57
C VAL A 163 -10.61 1.10 14.31
N VAL A 164 -11.71 1.46 13.64
CA VAL A 164 -12.85 2.13 14.28
C VAL A 164 -13.49 1.22 15.32
N GLN A 165 -13.66 -0.07 15.02
CA GLN A 165 -14.15 -1.05 15.99
C GLN A 165 -13.23 -1.11 17.21
N CYS A 166 -11.92 -1.26 17.01
CA CYS A 166 -10.95 -1.28 18.11
C CYS A 166 -10.97 0.01 18.94
N PHE A 167 -11.14 1.17 18.30
CA PHE A 167 -11.28 2.45 18.98
C PHE A 167 -12.53 2.49 19.85
N VAL A 168 -13.70 2.15 19.30
CA VAL A 168 -14.97 2.10 20.03
C VAL A 168 -14.89 1.10 21.18
N ASP A 169 -14.33 -0.08 20.95
CA ASP A 169 -14.13 -1.10 21.98
C ASP A 169 -13.21 -0.61 23.10
N SER A 170 -12.14 0.13 22.77
CA SER A 170 -11.23 0.70 23.78
C SER A 170 -11.93 1.76 24.63
N VAL A 171 -12.77 2.60 24.02
CA VAL A 171 -13.60 3.54 24.79
C VAL A 171 -14.62 2.79 25.65
N ASN A 172 -15.28 1.77 25.13
CA ASN A 172 -16.23 0.95 25.89
C ASN A 172 -15.56 0.24 27.08
N LYS A 173 -14.35 -0.31 26.88
CA LYS A 173 -13.55 -0.91 27.95
C LYS A 173 -13.22 0.11 29.04
N TYR A 174 -12.83 1.33 28.65
CA TYR A 174 -12.67 2.43 29.61
C TYR A 174 -13.97 2.70 30.35
N LEU A 175 -15.08 2.88 29.63
CA LEU A 175 -16.37 3.30 30.15
C LEU A 175 -17.01 2.27 31.09
N TYR A 176 -17.07 1.01 30.68
CA TYR A 176 -17.74 -0.11 31.37
C TYR A 176 -16.82 -0.93 32.28
N LEU A 177 -15.52 -0.60 32.37
CA LEU A 177 -14.54 -1.31 33.20
C LEU A 177 -14.38 -2.80 32.83
N THR A 178 -14.49 -3.11 31.54
CA THR A 178 -14.28 -4.46 31.02
C THR A 178 -12.81 -4.62 30.59
N PRO A 179 -12.00 -5.45 31.27
CA PRO A 179 -10.61 -5.65 30.88
C PRO A 179 -10.53 -6.40 29.55
N GLY A 180 -9.58 -6.01 28.70
CA GLY A 180 -9.18 -6.83 27.54
C GLY A 180 -8.28 -7.97 27.99
N THR A 181 -8.36 -9.13 27.33
CA THR A 181 -7.39 -10.21 27.58
C THR A 181 -6.11 -9.95 26.78
N GLU A 182 -4.95 -10.36 27.30
CA GLU A 182 -3.68 -10.23 26.58
C GLU A 182 -3.72 -10.93 25.20
N GLU A 183 -4.42 -12.07 25.13
CA GLU A 183 -4.67 -12.80 23.89
C GLU A 183 -5.44 -11.97 22.85
N GLU A 184 -6.50 -11.27 23.29
CA GLU A 184 -7.29 -10.39 22.43
C GLU A 184 -6.43 -9.23 21.90
N MET A 185 -5.64 -8.60 22.77
CA MET A 185 -4.76 -7.49 22.40
C MET A 185 -3.70 -7.91 21.39
N SER A 186 -3.02 -9.04 21.64
CA SER A 186 -2.00 -9.60 20.73
C SER A 186 -2.58 -9.98 19.37
N ARG A 187 -3.78 -10.59 19.36
CA ARG A 187 -4.51 -10.90 18.12
C ARG A 187 -4.84 -9.64 17.33
N ASN A 188 -5.37 -8.61 18.00
CA ASN A 188 -5.76 -7.36 17.34
C ASN A 188 -4.55 -6.62 16.77
N GLN A 189 -3.43 -6.58 17.50
CA GLN A 189 -2.17 -6.00 17.03
C GLN A 189 -1.64 -6.71 15.78
N SER A 190 -1.66 -8.05 15.77
CA SER A 190 -1.19 -8.85 14.64
C SER A 190 -2.08 -8.67 13.40
N HIS A 191 -3.40 -8.63 13.62
CA HIS A 191 -4.37 -8.40 12.56
C HIS A 191 -4.24 -7.00 11.96
N TYR A 192 -4.11 -5.96 12.80
CA TYR A 192 -3.83 -4.59 12.36
C TYR A 192 -2.57 -4.51 11.49
N ALA A 193 -1.45 -5.10 11.95
CA ALA A 193 -0.18 -5.07 11.24
C ALA A 193 -0.31 -5.68 9.84
N THR A 194 -1.04 -6.79 9.72
CA THR A 194 -1.28 -7.48 8.45
C THR A 194 -2.12 -6.62 7.49
N LEU A 195 -3.25 -6.07 7.98
CA LEU A 195 -4.10 -5.19 7.17
C LEU A 195 -3.37 -3.92 6.72
N LEU A 196 -2.56 -3.33 7.60
CA LEU A 196 -1.78 -2.14 7.28
C LEU A 196 -0.74 -2.43 6.20
N GLU A 197 0.02 -3.52 6.32
CA GLU A 197 1.04 -3.90 5.32
C GLU A 197 0.42 -4.15 3.94
N GLU A 198 -0.69 -4.89 3.87
CA GLU A 198 -1.42 -5.14 2.62
C GLU A 198 -1.92 -3.84 1.98
N THR A 199 -2.47 -2.93 2.80
CA THR A 199 -2.98 -1.63 2.36
C THR A 199 -1.85 -0.76 1.83
N GLU A 200 -0.73 -0.67 2.54
CA GLU A 200 0.46 0.08 2.11
C GLU A 200 1.05 -0.46 0.81
N LYS A 201 1.10 -1.78 0.67
CA LYS A 201 1.57 -2.44 -0.55
C LYS A 201 0.70 -2.06 -1.75
N LEU A 202 -0.63 -2.10 -1.61
CA LEU A 202 -1.56 -1.67 -2.66
C LEU A 202 -1.46 -0.18 -2.96
N PHE A 203 -1.32 0.66 -1.93
CA PHE A 203 -1.13 2.10 -2.09
C PHE A 203 0.15 2.41 -2.87
N ASN A 204 1.25 1.74 -2.57
CA ASN A 204 2.52 1.89 -3.28
C ASN A 204 2.43 1.43 -4.74
N LEU A 205 1.70 0.35 -5.03
CA LEU A 205 1.47 -0.12 -6.40
C LEU A 205 0.64 0.89 -7.21
N LEU A 206 -0.42 1.45 -6.63
CA LEU A 206 -1.24 2.47 -7.26
C LEU A 206 -0.48 3.79 -7.46
N HIS A 207 0.30 4.20 -6.45
CA HIS A 207 1.15 5.39 -6.55
C HIS A 207 2.14 5.28 -7.70
N TYR A 208 2.77 4.10 -7.83
CA TYR A 208 3.69 3.83 -8.91
C TYR A 208 2.98 3.90 -10.27
N GLU A 209 1.77 3.35 -10.40
CA GLU A 209 0.96 3.43 -11.62
C GLU A 209 0.69 4.89 -12.03
N TRP A 210 0.35 5.76 -11.08
CA TRP A 210 0.14 7.18 -11.33
C TRP A 210 1.40 7.91 -11.83
N ASN A 211 2.57 7.53 -11.33
CA ASN A 211 3.84 8.15 -11.72
C ASN A 211 4.35 7.70 -13.09
N VAL A 212 3.99 6.49 -13.53
CA VAL A 212 4.45 5.93 -14.82
C VAL A 212 3.60 6.37 -16.01
N GLY A 213 2.56 7.18 -15.80
CA GLY A 213 1.60 7.63 -16.81
C GLY A 213 2.22 8.14 -18.12
N LEU A 214 2.48 7.23 -19.06
CA LEU A 214 3.09 7.46 -20.37
C LEU A 214 2.21 8.31 -21.30
N PHE A 215 0.93 8.54 -20.96
CA PHE A 215 -0.03 9.30 -21.78
C PHE A 215 -1.14 10.03 -20.98
N SER A 216 -0.83 10.55 -19.78
CA SER A 216 -1.87 11.23 -18.97
C SER A 216 -1.96 12.73 -19.27
N SER A 217 -3.12 13.18 -19.79
CA SER A 217 -3.45 14.60 -19.96
C SER A 217 -3.25 15.39 -18.66
N LYS A 218 -2.81 16.66 -18.72
CA LYS A 218 -2.62 17.58 -17.57
C LYS A 218 -3.78 17.54 -16.56
N LYS A 219 -5.03 17.45 -17.06
CA LYS A 219 -6.25 17.38 -16.23
C LYS A 219 -6.35 16.08 -15.43
N LYS A 220 -5.92 14.96 -16.02
CA LYS A 220 -5.91 13.64 -15.40
C LYS A 220 -4.77 13.50 -14.38
N HIS A 221 -3.62 14.12 -14.65
CA HIS A 221 -2.50 14.22 -13.71
C HIS A 221 -2.87 14.97 -12.40
N ASN A 222 -3.54 16.13 -12.50
CA ASN A 222 -3.99 16.86 -11.30
C ASN A 222 -5.01 16.07 -10.48
N LYS A 223 -5.95 15.36 -11.13
CA LYS A 223 -6.93 14.51 -10.43
C LYS A 223 -6.23 13.40 -9.63
N HIS A 224 -5.26 12.71 -10.24
CA HIS A 224 -4.49 11.65 -9.57
C HIS A 224 -3.69 12.19 -8.38
N LYS A 225 -3.12 13.39 -8.50
CA LYS A 225 -2.38 14.04 -7.38
C LYS A 225 -3.29 14.33 -6.18
N THR A 226 -4.50 14.85 -6.42
CA THR A 226 -5.47 15.11 -5.34
C THR A 226 -5.94 13.81 -4.67
N GLU A 227 -6.26 12.79 -5.47
CA GLU A 227 -6.69 11.48 -4.96
C GLU A 227 -5.57 10.81 -4.16
N GLN A 228 -4.32 10.89 -4.63
CA GLN A 228 -3.16 10.39 -3.92
C GLN A 228 -2.98 11.05 -2.55
N GLN A 229 -3.13 12.37 -2.47
CA GLN A 229 -2.99 13.09 -1.21
C GLN A 229 -4.11 12.70 -0.24
N LEU A 230 -5.36 12.64 -0.71
CA LEU A 230 -6.48 12.18 0.11
C LEU A 230 -6.26 10.76 0.64
N PHE A 231 -5.82 9.82 -0.19
CA PHE A 231 -5.54 8.43 0.21
C PHE A 231 -4.39 8.33 1.21
N LYS A 232 -3.34 9.14 1.05
CA LYS A 232 -2.25 9.22 2.03
C LYS A 232 -2.75 9.70 3.39
N GLU A 233 -3.58 10.75 3.39
CA GLU A 233 -4.16 11.31 4.61
C GLU A 233 -5.13 10.33 5.26
N TYR A 234 -5.92 9.59 4.47
CA TYR A 234 -6.79 8.53 4.96
C TYR A 234 -6.01 7.37 5.58
N LEU A 235 -4.88 6.96 4.99
CA LEU A 235 -3.99 5.97 5.59
C LEU A 235 -3.42 6.45 6.94
N ASN A 236 -2.94 7.69 6.99
CA ASN A 236 -2.42 8.29 8.24
C ASN A 236 -3.50 8.39 9.31
N TYR A 237 -4.71 8.79 8.94
CA TYR A 237 -5.87 8.82 9.83
C TYR A 237 -6.13 7.46 10.47
N ASN A 238 -6.06 6.36 9.71
CA ASN A 238 -6.22 5.01 10.27
C ASN A 238 -5.07 4.65 11.22
N ARG A 239 -3.82 5.04 10.93
CA ARG A 239 -2.69 4.81 11.84
C ARG A 239 -2.85 5.57 13.15
N GLU A 240 -3.23 6.84 13.07
CA GLU A 240 -3.45 7.70 14.24
C GLU A 240 -4.64 7.21 15.08
N LEU A 241 -5.73 6.79 14.44
CA LEU A 241 -6.90 6.23 15.14
C LEU A 241 -6.55 4.91 15.84
N TRP A 242 -5.71 4.06 15.22
CA TRP A 242 -5.18 2.86 15.86
C TRP A 242 -4.34 3.19 17.09
N GLN A 243 -3.38 4.10 16.97
CA GLN A 243 -2.53 4.47 18.09
C GLN A 243 -3.36 5.02 19.27
N ARG A 244 -4.34 5.86 18.98
CA ARG A 244 -5.27 6.37 20.01
C ARG A 244 -6.12 5.28 20.65
N SER A 245 -6.49 4.23 19.91
CA SER A 245 -7.20 3.09 20.51
C SER A 245 -6.32 2.39 21.55
N GLN A 246 -5.02 2.21 21.26
CA GLN A 246 -4.07 1.62 22.21
C GLN A 246 -3.87 2.51 23.44
N ASP A 247 -3.74 3.82 23.26
CA ASP A 247 -3.64 4.77 24.37
C ASP A 247 -4.88 4.70 25.29
N LEU A 248 -6.07 4.59 24.71
CA LEU A 248 -7.32 4.46 25.44
C LEU A 248 -7.43 3.13 26.17
N LEU A 249 -6.93 2.04 25.57
CA LEU A 249 -6.91 0.73 26.19
C LEU A 249 -5.99 0.71 27.41
N PHE A 250 -4.82 1.34 27.32
CA PHE A 250 -3.93 1.55 28.46
C PHE A 250 -4.62 2.37 29.57
N LEU A 251 -5.29 3.46 29.19
CA LEU A 251 -6.04 4.30 30.13
C LEU A 251 -7.20 3.55 30.81
N ALA A 252 -7.86 2.63 30.10
CA ALA A 252 -8.90 1.78 30.64
C ALA A 252 -8.37 0.88 31.77
N GLU A 253 -7.17 0.33 31.59
CA GLU A 253 -6.51 -0.50 32.62
C GLU A 253 -6.06 0.33 33.82
N GLU A 254 -5.47 1.51 33.59
CA GLU A 254 -5.12 2.46 34.67
C GLU A 254 -6.36 2.85 35.51
N ARG A 255 -7.49 3.13 34.84
CA ARG A 255 -8.77 3.39 35.52
C ARG A 255 -9.21 2.19 36.37
N ARG A 256 -9.10 0.97 35.84
CA ARG A 256 -9.49 -0.27 36.53
C ARG A 256 -8.66 -0.43 37.81
N VAL A 257 -7.34 -0.37 37.71
CA VAL A 257 -6.40 -0.50 38.83
C VAL A 257 -6.63 0.60 39.87
N ARG A 258 -6.83 1.86 39.44
CA ARG A 258 -7.11 2.98 40.35
C ARG A 258 -8.40 2.75 41.14
N ARG A 259 -9.45 2.25 40.50
CA ARG A 259 -10.73 1.96 41.16
C ARG A 259 -10.63 0.78 42.10
N GLU A 260 -9.88 -0.27 41.73
CA GLU A 260 -9.61 -1.43 42.59
C GLU A 260 -8.90 -1.01 43.88
N ARG A 261 -7.84 -0.19 43.78
CA ARG A 261 -7.12 0.39 44.94
C ARG A 261 -8.00 1.24 45.86
N ALA A 262 -9.07 1.82 45.32
CA ALA A 262 -10.03 2.63 46.07
C ALA A 262 -11.24 1.82 46.59
N ASN A 263 -11.15 0.48 46.61
CA ASN A 263 -12.25 -0.43 46.98
C ASN A 263 -13.50 -0.30 46.09
N ALA A 264 -13.30 -0.04 44.79
CA ALA A 264 -14.33 0.00 43.76
C ALA A 264 -15.55 0.86 44.13
N PRO A 265 -15.39 2.19 44.35
CA PRO A 265 -16.49 3.06 44.76
C PRO A 265 -17.59 3.08 43.69
N ALA A 266 -18.86 3.22 44.12
CA ALA A 266 -19.99 3.34 43.19
C ALA A 266 -19.75 4.42 42.13
N ILE A 267 -20.24 4.19 40.92
CA ILE A 267 -20.16 5.18 39.84
C ILE A 267 -21.10 6.34 40.20
N SER A 268 -20.61 7.58 40.13
CA SER A 268 -21.42 8.75 40.46
C SER A 268 -22.44 9.07 39.37
N SER A 269 -23.55 9.70 39.74
CA SER A 269 -24.58 10.18 38.80
C SER A 269 -24.01 11.15 37.78
N GLU A 270 -23.07 12.00 38.18
CA GLU A 270 -22.46 13.00 37.31
C GLU A 270 -21.57 12.34 36.27
N PHE A 271 -20.84 11.27 36.65
CA PHE A 271 -20.10 10.46 35.69
C PHE A 271 -21.04 9.78 34.68
N HIS A 272 -22.25 9.39 35.08
CA HIS A 272 -23.24 8.85 34.15
C HIS A 272 -23.66 9.86 33.08
N ASN A 273 -23.84 11.14 33.43
CA ASN A 273 -24.13 12.19 32.46
C ASN A 273 -22.97 12.37 31.45
N ILE A 274 -21.73 12.31 31.93
CA ILE A 274 -20.53 12.32 31.07
C ILE A 274 -20.49 11.09 30.17
N PHE A 275 -20.81 9.93 30.73
CA PHE A 275 -20.89 8.67 30.00
C PHE A 275 -21.85 8.78 28.80
N GLU A 276 -23.08 9.22 29.03
CA GLU A 276 -24.08 9.41 27.97
C GLU A 276 -23.62 10.41 26.91
N MET A 277 -22.99 11.51 27.35
CA MET A 277 -22.40 12.48 26.42
C MET A 277 -21.32 11.82 25.55
N LEU A 278 -20.41 11.04 26.11
CA LEU A 278 -19.33 10.39 25.37
C LEU A 278 -19.87 9.38 24.35
N VAL A 279 -20.85 8.56 24.74
CA VAL A 279 -21.52 7.62 23.82
C VAL A 279 -22.14 8.36 22.63
N ASN A 280 -22.84 9.47 22.88
CA ASN A 280 -23.44 10.28 21.83
C ASN A 280 -22.38 10.88 20.88
N VAL A 281 -21.23 11.32 21.40
CA VAL A 281 -20.16 11.88 20.57
C VAL A 281 -19.50 10.78 19.73
N ILE A 282 -19.29 9.58 20.28
CA ILE A 282 -18.77 8.42 19.53
C ILE A 282 -19.72 8.05 18.39
N PHE A 283 -21.03 7.99 18.66
CA PHE A 283 -22.03 7.71 17.63
C PHE A 283 -22.00 8.72 16.47
N ASN A 284 -21.85 10.00 16.78
CA ASN A 284 -21.68 11.02 15.75
C ASN A 284 -20.37 10.81 14.97
N ALA A 285 -19.28 10.50 15.66
CA ALA A 285 -17.98 10.27 15.03
C ALA A 285 -18.00 9.07 14.06
N THR A 286 -18.63 7.96 14.46
CA THR A 286 -18.80 6.78 13.59
C THR A 286 -19.70 7.09 12.39
N THR A 287 -20.72 7.93 12.56
CA THR A 287 -21.55 8.42 11.46
C THR A 287 -20.74 9.24 10.47
N TYR A 288 -19.91 10.18 10.95
CA TYR A 288 -19.04 10.98 10.08
C TYR A 288 -18.01 10.12 9.35
N ASN A 289 -17.47 9.10 10.02
CA ASN A 289 -16.57 8.14 9.40
C ASN A 289 -17.27 7.31 8.32
N SER A 290 -18.52 6.91 8.52
CA SER A 290 -19.31 6.20 7.49
C SER A 290 -19.50 7.06 6.23
N GLU A 291 -19.81 8.35 6.37
CA GLU A 291 -19.85 9.27 5.23
C GLU A 291 -18.47 9.47 4.59
N LEU A 292 -17.39 9.52 5.38
CA LEU A 292 -16.03 9.55 4.85
C LEU A 292 -15.73 8.29 4.02
N GLN A 293 -16.15 7.11 4.47
CA GLN A 293 -16.01 5.86 3.70
C GLN A 293 -16.72 5.94 2.35
N LYS A 294 -17.95 6.50 2.30
CA LYS A 294 -18.67 6.75 1.04
C LYS A 294 -17.84 7.64 0.10
N LYS A 295 -17.28 8.74 0.62
CA LYS A 295 -16.41 9.63 -0.15
C LYS A 295 -15.17 8.91 -0.70
N ILE A 296 -14.53 8.04 0.10
CA ILE A 296 -13.35 7.24 -0.34
C ILE A 296 -13.74 6.25 -1.46
N LYS A 297 -14.95 5.67 -1.39
CA LYS A 297 -15.49 4.83 -2.47
C LYS A 297 -15.84 5.62 -3.73
N GLY A 298 -16.04 6.93 -3.61
CA GLY A 298 -16.49 7.82 -4.69
C GLY A 298 -18.01 7.95 -4.78
N GLU A 299 -18.73 7.59 -3.72
CA GLU A 299 -20.17 7.74 -3.57
C GLU A 299 -20.52 9.15 -3.07
N GLU A 300 -21.79 9.57 -3.23
CA GLU A 300 -22.28 10.81 -2.63
C GLU A 300 -22.28 10.71 -1.09
N ALA A 301 -21.69 11.71 -0.43
CA ALA A 301 -21.54 11.75 1.01
C ALA A 301 -22.13 13.05 1.57
N VAL A 302 -22.80 12.94 2.72
CA VAL A 302 -23.38 14.09 3.42
C VAL A 302 -22.28 14.81 4.20
N ILE A 303 -22.12 16.11 3.96
CA ILE A 303 -21.15 16.94 4.66
C ILE A 303 -21.70 17.35 6.03
N TYR A 304 -20.88 17.17 7.06
CA TYR A 304 -21.18 17.62 8.43
C TYR A 304 -20.25 18.76 8.88
N PRO A 305 -20.75 19.71 9.70
CA PRO A 305 -19.92 20.71 10.35
C PRO A 305 -19.07 20.08 11.47
N ALA A 306 -17.98 20.77 11.83
CA ALA A 306 -17.12 20.30 12.90
C ALA A 306 -17.89 20.21 14.25
N PRO A 307 -17.76 19.10 14.99
CA PRO A 307 -18.53 18.88 16.21
C PRO A 307 -18.07 19.80 17.35
N ARG A 308 -19.05 20.40 18.05
CA ARG A 308 -18.83 21.22 19.26
C ARG A 308 -18.98 20.38 20.52
N VAL A 309 -17.93 19.63 20.85
CA VAL A 309 -17.92 18.69 22.00
C VAL A 309 -17.56 19.38 23.32
N TRP A 310 -16.60 20.31 23.32
CA TRP A 310 -16.02 20.88 24.55
C TRP A 310 -16.99 21.72 25.39
N SER A 311 -17.90 22.46 24.76
CA SER A 311 -18.84 23.29 25.52
C SER A 311 -19.78 22.45 26.39
N LYS A 312 -20.20 21.28 25.88
CA LYS A 312 -21.02 20.33 26.63
C LYS A 312 -20.20 19.63 27.72
N LEU A 313 -18.98 19.17 27.39
CA LEU A 313 -18.10 18.54 28.37
C LEU A 313 -17.78 19.49 29.53
N ASN A 314 -17.45 20.75 29.24
CA ASN A 314 -17.08 21.72 30.28
C ASN A 314 -18.21 21.93 31.30
N ALA A 315 -19.45 22.02 30.83
CA ALA A 315 -20.61 22.14 31.72
C ALA A 315 -20.72 20.91 32.66
N LEU A 316 -20.63 19.70 32.10
CA LEU A 316 -20.71 18.46 32.86
C LEU A 316 -19.52 18.25 33.82
N LEU A 317 -18.30 18.63 33.41
CA LEU A 317 -17.12 18.58 34.27
C LEU A 317 -17.22 19.58 35.43
N THR A 318 -17.79 20.76 35.18
CA THR A 318 -17.98 21.78 36.23
C THR A 318 -18.99 21.29 37.25
N GLU A 319 -20.13 20.77 36.80
CA GLU A 319 -21.14 20.16 37.68
C GLU A 319 -20.57 18.97 38.48
N TRP A 320 -19.75 18.13 37.84
CA TRP A 320 -19.11 17.02 38.53
C TRP A 320 -18.09 17.48 39.58
N LEU A 321 -17.32 18.52 39.29
CA LEU A 321 -16.35 19.13 40.20
C LEU A 321 -17.03 19.75 41.44
N GLU A 322 -18.15 20.43 41.25
CA GLU A 322 -18.92 21.06 42.34
C GLU A 322 -19.56 20.03 43.27
N ASN A 323 -19.96 18.87 42.73
CA ASN A 323 -20.70 17.85 43.46
C ASN A 323 -19.84 16.69 44.01
N THR A 324 -18.51 16.73 43.85
CA THR A 324 -17.64 15.66 44.38
C THR A 324 -16.54 16.17 45.30
N PRO A 325 -16.12 15.35 46.30
CA PRO A 325 -15.07 15.74 47.23
C PRO A 325 -13.76 16.03 46.49
N ASN A 326 -13.10 17.11 46.88
CA ASN A 326 -11.76 17.42 46.41
C ASN A 326 -10.77 16.37 46.93
N SER A 327 -10.52 15.34 46.14
CA SER A 327 -9.63 14.23 46.45
C SER A 327 -8.79 13.87 45.22
N ASN A 328 -7.58 13.36 45.47
CA ASN A 328 -6.69 12.90 44.39
C ASN A 328 -7.38 11.88 43.47
N PHE A 329 -8.29 11.05 44.03
CA PHE A 329 -9.03 10.06 43.26
C PHE A 329 -9.91 10.68 42.16
N PHE A 330 -10.69 11.73 42.47
CA PHE A 330 -11.56 12.40 41.50
C PHE A 330 -10.76 13.27 40.52
N MET A 331 -9.66 13.89 40.97
CA MET A 331 -8.73 14.61 40.09
C MET A 331 -8.18 13.74 38.96
N HIS A 332 -7.72 12.51 39.27
CA HIS A 332 -7.28 11.57 38.24
C HIS A 332 -8.42 11.16 37.30
N ALA A 333 -9.64 10.97 37.83
CA ALA A 333 -10.80 10.64 37.00
C ALA A 333 -11.15 11.75 35.98
N TRP A 334 -11.06 13.03 36.38
CA TRP A 334 -11.31 14.17 35.47
C TRP A 334 -10.28 14.27 34.36
N LEU A 335 -8.99 14.05 34.68
CA LEU A 335 -7.92 14.04 33.70
C LEU A 335 -8.11 12.92 32.68
N GLU A 336 -8.42 11.71 33.15
CA GLU A 336 -8.71 10.57 32.27
C GLU A 336 -9.89 10.86 31.33
N VAL A 337 -11.01 11.36 31.85
CA VAL A 337 -12.19 11.74 31.05
C VAL A 337 -11.85 12.80 30.00
N SER A 338 -11.01 13.77 30.35
CA SER A 338 -10.57 14.81 29.42
C SER A 338 -9.75 14.21 28.26
N VAL A 339 -8.87 13.25 28.55
CA VAL A 339 -8.09 12.52 27.54
C VAL A 339 -9.02 11.67 26.65
N VAL A 340 -9.97 10.95 27.23
CA VAL A 340 -10.95 10.16 26.45
C VAL A 340 -11.76 11.06 25.52
N THR A 341 -12.27 12.17 26.05
CA THR A 341 -13.06 13.14 25.27
C THR A 341 -12.24 13.76 24.15
N TYR A 342 -10.97 14.08 24.40
CA TYR A 342 -10.06 14.60 23.40
C TYR A 342 -9.88 13.61 22.24
N ASN A 343 -9.66 12.32 22.54
CA ASN A 343 -9.49 11.29 21.51
C ASN A 343 -10.75 11.10 20.65
N ILE A 344 -11.94 11.06 21.27
CA ILE A 344 -13.21 10.95 20.53
C ILE A 344 -13.46 12.20 19.67
N ARG A 345 -13.18 13.39 20.22
CA ARG A 345 -13.26 14.64 19.45
C ARG A 345 -12.30 14.63 18.27
N TRP A 346 -11.06 14.16 18.46
CA TRP A 346 -10.09 14.05 17.38
C TRP A 346 -10.63 13.15 16.27
N PHE A 347 -11.16 11.96 16.62
CA PHE A 347 -11.79 11.05 15.66
C PHE A 347 -12.88 11.77 14.85
N ALA A 348 -13.84 12.41 15.52
CA ALA A 348 -14.93 13.11 14.85
C ALA A 348 -14.46 14.30 13.98
N LYS A 349 -13.50 15.10 14.48
CA LYS A 349 -12.92 16.25 13.77
C LYS A 349 -12.15 15.79 12.53
N GLU A 350 -11.38 14.72 12.65
CA GLU A 350 -10.54 14.23 11.57
C GLU A 350 -11.37 13.55 10.48
N SER A 351 -12.40 12.78 10.85
CA SER A 351 -13.38 12.26 9.89
C SER A 351 -14.04 13.40 9.09
N THR A 352 -14.49 14.46 9.78
CA THR A 352 -15.11 15.63 9.11
C THR A 352 -14.12 16.44 8.28
N ARG A 353 -12.85 16.57 8.71
CA ARG A 353 -11.80 17.24 7.94
C ARG A 353 -11.53 16.54 6.61
N LEU A 354 -11.39 15.21 6.62
CA LEU A 354 -11.18 14.41 5.41
C LEU A 354 -12.44 14.36 4.53
N LEU A 355 -13.62 14.29 5.15
CA LEU A 355 -14.90 14.35 4.47
C LEU A 355 -15.07 15.69 3.73
N ASN A 356 -14.63 16.78 4.34
CA ASN A 356 -14.65 18.13 3.76
C ASN A 356 -13.36 18.47 2.99
N TRP A 357 -12.53 17.46 2.69
CA TRP A 357 -11.31 17.65 1.93
C TRP A 357 -11.64 18.20 0.53
N GLU A 358 -11.39 19.49 0.36
CA GLU A 358 -11.34 20.22 -0.91
C GLU A 358 -9.96 20.87 -1.01
N ASN A 359 -9.33 20.84 -2.19
CA ASN A 359 -7.98 21.33 -2.35
C ASN A 359 -7.90 22.84 -2.01
N ASN A 360 -6.96 23.22 -1.14
CA ASN A 360 -6.59 24.62 -0.87
C ASN A 360 -6.18 25.39 -2.14
N ASP A 361 -5.91 24.72 -3.26
CA ASP A 361 -5.63 25.34 -4.57
C ASP A 361 -6.84 26.00 -5.24
N GLN A 362 -8.07 25.80 -4.75
CA GLN A 362 -9.24 26.55 -5.23
C GLN A 362 -9.49 27.86 -4.46
N LYS A 363 -8.93 28.02 -3.25
CA LYS A 363 -9.02 29.29 -2.52
C LYS A 363 -8.15 30.39 -3.14
N THR A 364 -7.02 30.04 -3.75
CA THR A 364 -6.12 30.99 -4.44
C THR A 364 -6.59 31.41 -5.84
N LYS A 365 -7.74 30.93 -6.32
CA LYS A 365 -8.34 31.36 -7.60
C LYS A 365 -9.61 32.21 -7.41
N GLN A 366 -9.99 32.52 -6.17
CA GLN A 366 -11.15 33.36 -5.85
C GLN A 366 -10.78 34.61 -5.03
N THR A 367 -9.49 34.88 -4.85
CA THR A 367 -8.94 36.18 -4.40
C THR A 367 -8.05 36.71 -5.50
#